data_AF-A0A1S3D4S1-F1
#
_entry.id   AF-A0A1S3D4S1-F1
#
_cell.length_a   1.000
_cell.length_b   1.000
_cell.length_c   1.000
_cell.angle_alpha   90.00
_cell.angle_beta   90.00
_cell.angle_gamma   90.00
#
_symmetry.space_group_name_H-M   'P 1'
#
loop_
_entity.id
_entity.type
_entity.pdbx_description
1 polymer ?
#
loop_
_entity_poly.entity_id
_entity_poly.type
_entity_poly.pdbx_seq_one_letter_code
_entity_poly.pdbx_strand_id
1 'polypeptide(L)'
;MDLILHERQEGCLCAQHCLNALLQGSYFTPVDLASLGQRMDDEERMRMAECGEESDEYQKFIKQPSGNMDDSGFFSVQVISSALEVWGLELVPYSSSDPKAIQAREGPE
;
A
#
# COMPACT_ATOMS: atom_id res chain seq x y z
N MET A 1 -18.26 -11.75 -22.43
CA MET A 1 -17.10 -11.78 -21.53
C MET A 1 -16.27 -10.59 -21.94
N ASP A 2 -16.14 -9.61 -21.06
CA ASP A 2 -15.32 -8.43 -21.37
C ASP A 2 -13.85 -8.86 -21.42
N LEU A 3 -13.13 -8.36 -22.43
CA LEU A 3 -11.73 -8.69 -22.67
C LEU A 3 -10.79 -7.96 -21.71
N ILE A 4 -11.27 -6.91 -21.05
CA ILE A 4 -10.53 -6.05 -20.12
C ILE A 4 -11.42 -5.78 -18.91
N LEU A 5 -10.93 -6.09 -17.72
CA LEU A 5 -11.61 -5.72 -16.48
C LEU A 5 -11.28 -4.27 -16.13
N HIS A 6 -12.33 -3.46 -15.97
CA HIS A 6 -12.23 -2.11 -15.44
C HIS A 6 -13.32 -1.87 -14.40
N GLU A 7 -12.91 -1.77 -13.13
CA GLU A 7 -13.80 -1.36 -12.05
C GLU A 7 -13.85 0.17 -12.01
N ARG A 8 -15.04 0.75 -12.19
CA ARG A 8 -15.23 2.18 -12.04
C ARG A 8 -15.08 2.54 -10.56
N GLN A 9 -14.23 3.51 -10.27
CA GLN A 9 -14.04 3.96 -8.89
C GLN A 9 -15.32 4.56 -8.31
N GLU A 10 -15.69 4.05 -7.14
CA GLU A 10 -16.75 4.59 -6.29
C GLU A 10 -16.15 5.07 -4.96
N GLY A 11 -16.44 6.30 -4.57
CA GLY A 11 -15.85 6.92 -3.37
C GLY A 11 -14.33 7.16 -3.49
N CYS A 12 -13.63 7.11 -2.36
CA CYS A 12 -12.19 7.37 -2.26
C CYS A 12 -11.32 6.10 -2.33
N LEU A 13 -11.87 4.97 -2.80
CA LEU A 13 -11.23 3.65 -2.81
C LEU A 13 -10.27 3.43 -3.99
N CYS A 14 -9.40 4.40 -4.29
CA CYS A 14 -8.54 4.35 -5.46
C CYS A 14 -7.57 3.15 -5.45
N ALA A 15 -7.04 2.77 -4.28
CA ALA A 15 -6.08 1.67 -4.15
C ALA A 15 -6.70 0.32 -4.56
N GLN A 16 -7.94 0.05 -4.14
CA GLN A 16 -8.68 -1.16 -4.52
C GLN A 16 -8.79 -1.26 -6.04
N HIS A 17 -9.34 -0.24 -6.68
CA HIS A 17 -9.61 -0.28 -8.12
C HIS A 17 -8.32 -0.25 -8.94
N CYS A 18 -7.27 0.42 -8.45
CA CYS A 18 -5.94 0.37 -9.04
C CYS A 18 -5.40 -1.07 -9.08
N LEU A 19 -5.41 -1.77 -7.94
CA LEU A 19 -4.91 -3.14 -7.83
C LEU A 19 -5.76 -4.12 -8.66
N ASN A 20 -7.09 -4.02 -8.59
CA ASN A 20 -7.98 -4.91 -9.33
C ASN A 20 -7.88 -4.69 -10.86
N ALA A 21 -7.70 -3.45 -11.31
CA ALA A 21 -7.42 -3.15 -12.70
C ALA A 21 -6.04 -3.66 -13.13
N LEU A 22 -5.00 -3.50 -12.30
CA LEU A 22 -3.66 -4.01 -12.61
C LEU A 22 -3.65 -5.53 -12.77
N LEU A 23 -4.30 -6.25 -11.85
CA LEU A 23 -4.34 -7.71 -11.83
C LEU A 23 -5.43 -8.30 -12.74
N GLN A 24 -6.23 -7.44 -13.39
CA GLN A 24 -7.35 -7.84 -14.25
C GLN A 24 -8.32 -8.82 -13.55
N GLY A 25 -8.56 -8.60 -12.26
CA GLY A 25 -9.47 -9.40 -11.43
C GLY A 25 -9.86 -8.67 -10.15
N SER A 26 -11.06 -8.93 -9.63
CA SER A 26 -11.56 -8.37 -8.37
C SER A 26 -10.96 -9.11 -7.17
N TYR A 27 -9.65 -8.96 -6.96
CA TYR A 27 -8.89 -9.70 -5.93
C TYR A 27 -8.86 -9.03 -4.57
N PHE A 28 -8.96 -7.69 -4.54
CA PHE A 28 -8.91 -6.92 -3.32
C PHE A 28 -10.22 -6.19 -3.05
N THR A 29 -10.59 -6.13 -1.77
CA THR A 29 -11.67 -5.30 -1.23
C THR A 29 -11.09 -4.26 -0.27
N PRO A 30 -11.87 -3.24 0.14
CA PRO A 30 -11.41 -2.25 1.12
C PRO A 30 -11.05 -2.89 2.46
N VAL A 31 -11.74 -3.97 2.83
CA VAL A 31 -11.51 -4.70 4.09
C VAL A 31 -10.15 -5.41 4.06
N ASP A 32 -9.77 -5.97 2.91
CA ASP A 32 -8.47 -6.62 2.75
C ASP A 32 -7.34 -5.59 2.88
N LEU A 33 -7.48 -4.43 2.23
CA LEU A 33 -6.49 -3.35 2.29
C LEU A 33 -6.41 -2.71 3.69
N ALA A 34 -7.54 -2.56 4.38
CA ALA A 34 -7.57 -2.08 5.77
C ALA A 34 -6.87 -3.05 6.71
N SER A 35 -7.04 -4.35 6.51
CA SER A 35 -6.35 -5.38 7.30
C SER A 35 -4.83 -5.34 7.11
N LEU A 36 -4.38 -5.07 5.87
CA LEU A 36 -2.96 -4.85 5.59
C LEU A 36 -2.45 -3.59 6.28
N GLY A 37 -3.15 -2.46 6.14
CA GLY A 37 -2.77 -1.20 6.78
C GLY A 37 -2.67 -1.30 8.30
N GLN A 38 -3.66 -1.92 8.95
CA GLN A 38 -3.66 -2.13 10.40
C GLN A 38 -2.47 -2.99 10.85
N ARG A 39 -2.15 -4.06 10.11
CA ARG A 39 -1.00 -4.91 10.42
C ARG A 39 0.31 -4.12 10.33
N MET A 40 0.44 -3.24 9.32
CA MET A 40 1.61 -2.38 9.18
C MET A 40 1.72 -1.37 10.32
N ASP A 41 0.61 -0.75 10.73
CA ASP A 41 0.59 0.16 11.89
C ASP A 41 1.00 -0.54 13.19
N ASP A 42 0.57 -1.80 13.37
CA ASP A 42 0.94 -2.59 14.54
C ASP A 42 2.43 -2.97 14.51
N GLU A 43 2.97 -3.33 13.35
CA GLU A 43 4.41 -3.58 13.16
C GLU A 43 5.24 -2.32 13.41
N GLU A 44 4.80 -1.15 12.93
CA GLU A 44 5.42 0.14 13.21
C GLU A 44 5.38 0.49 14.70
N ARG A 45 4.24 0.26 15.37
CA ARG A 45 4.09 0.45 16.81
C ARG A 45 5.05 -0.45 17.60
N MET A 46 5.18 -1.71 17.22
CA MET A 46 6.11 -2.64 17.88
C MET A 46 7.55 -2.17 17.73
N ARG A 47 7.97 -1.73 16.54
CA ARG A 47 9.32 -1.18 16.32
C ARG A 47 9.58 0.08 17.14
N MET A 48 8.60 0.99 17.24
CA MET A 48 8.73 2.19 18.07
C MET A 48 8.83 1.86 19.56
N ALA A 49 8.18 0.79 20.02
CA ALA A 49 8.26 0.34 21.41
C ALA A 49 9.66 -0.18 21.79
N GLU A 50 10.46 -0.64 20.82
CA GLU A 50 11.84 -1.11 21.06
C GLU A 50 12.75 0.01 21.62
N CYS A 51 12.44 1.28 21.31
CA CYS A 51 13.12 2.46 21.86
C CYS A 51 12.63 2.86 23.27
N GLY A 52 11.70 2.09 23.86
CA GLY A 52 11.09 2.33 25.15
C GLY A 52 9.72 3.00 25.06
N GLU A 53 8.71 2.38 25.67
CA GLU A 53 7.31 2.85 25.67
C GLU A 53 7.12 4.18 26.44
N GLU A 54 8.02 4.48 27.38
CA GLU A 54 8.03 5.74 28.14
C GLU A 54 8.70 6.90 27.37
N SER A 55 9.23 6.65 26.17
CA SER A 55 9.87 7.70 25.37
C SER A 55 8.85 8.71 24.86
N ASP A 56 9.24 9.99 24.82
CA ASP A 56 8.41 11.06 24.24
C ASP A 56 8.02 10.78 22.78
N GLU A 57 8.88 10.07 22.04
CA GLU A 57 8.67 9.69 20.65
C GLU A 57 7.57 8.63 20.52
N TYR A 58 7.61 7.58 21.34
CA TYR A 58 6.55 6.57 21.38
C TYR A 58 5.21 7.17 21.79
N GLN A 59 5.20 8.01 22.84
CA GLN A 59 3.98 8.67 23.32
C GLN A 59 3.37 9.63 22.29
N LYS A 60 4.19 10.25 21.43
CA LYS A 60 3.71 11.03 20.29
C LYS A 60 3.18 10.13 19.18
N PHE A 61 3.89 9.05 18.86
CA PHE A 61 3.54 8.10 17.81
C PHE A 61 2.16 7.46 18.06
N ILE A 62 1.89 6.95 19.26
CA ILE A 62 0.61 6.28 19.58
C ILE A 62 -0.61 7.21 19.53
N LYS A 63 -0.40 8.53 19.56
CA LYS A 63 -1.48 9.54 19.45
C LYS A 63 -1.73 9.94 18.00
N GLN A 64 -0.83 9.62 17.09
CA GLN A 64 -1.03 9.90 15.68
C GLN A 64 -2.06 8.92 15.09
N PRO A 65 -2.90 9.38 14.15
CA PRO A 65 -3.73 8.47 13.37
C PRO A 65 -2.84 7.54 12.53
N SER A 66 -3.44 6.47 12.00
CA SER A 66 -2.76 5.58 11.07
C SER A 66 -2.17 6.37 9.90
N GLY A 67 -0.93 6.06 9.55
CA GLY A 67 -0.29 6.56 8.33
C GLY A 67 -0.62 5.69 7.11
N ASN A 68 -1.13 4.49 7.33
CA ASN A 68 -1.36 3.49 6.29
C ASN A 68 -2.80 3.46 5.76
N MET A 69 -3.76 3.93 6.56
CA MET A 69 -5.17 4.03 6.19
C MET A 69 -5.81 5.26 6.85
N ASP A 70 -6.69 5.97 6.15
CA ASP A 70 -7.61 6.93 6.77
C ASP A 70 -9.09 6.50 6.72
N ASP A 71 -9.91 7.13 7.55
CA ASP A 71 -11.35 6.87 7.63
C ASP A 71 -12.12 7.26 6.35
N SER A 72 -11.47 7.96 5.42
CA SER A 72 -12.07 8.33 4.11
C SER A 72 -11.88 7.24 3.06
N GLY A 73 -10.96 6.29 3.27
CA GLY A 73 -10.66 5.20 2.36
C GLY A 73 -9.38 5.39 1.54
N PHE A 74 -8.51 6.33 1.92
CA PHE A 74 -7.17 6.43 1.36
C PHE A 74 -6.23 5.41 2.01
N PHE A 75 -5.37 4.84 1.18
CA PHE A 75 -4.34 3.89 1.60
C PHE A 75 -2.96 4.39 1.21
N SER A 76 -1.96 4.11 2.03
CA SER A 76 -0.57 4.45 1.72
C SER A 76 -0.03 3.61 0.56
N VAL A 77 1.05 4.09 -0.07
CA VAL A 77 1.76 3.30 -1.09
C VAL A 77 2.35 2.01 -0.52
N GLN A 78 2.64 1.97 0.78
CA GLN A 78 3.18 0.77 1.42
C GLN A 78 2.13 -0.33 1.51
N VAL A 79 0.85 0.02 1.75
CA VAL A 79 -0.27 -0.94 1.68
C VAL A 79 -0.39 -1.55 0.27
N ILE A 80 -0.28 -0.72 -0.77
CA ILE A 80 -0.30 -1.18 -2.18
C ILE A 80 0.89 -2.13 -2.46
N SER A 81 2.08 -1.79 -1.97
CA SER A 81 3.27 -2.65 -2.11
C SER A 81 3.06 -4.00 -1.42
N SER A 82 2.59 -4.01 -0.16
CA SER A 82 2.35 -5.24 0.59
C SER A 82 1.26 -6.12 -0.04
N ALA A 83 0.24 -5.51 -0.65
CA ALA A 83 -0.78 -6.24 -1.41
C ALA A 83 -0.19 -6.98 -2.62
N LEU A 84 0.75 -6.36 -3.34
CA LEU A 84 1.42 -6.96 -4.50
C LEU A 84 2.39 -8.08 -4.11
N GLU A 85 3.04 -7.99 -2.95
CA GLU A 85 3.94 -9.02 -2.43
C GLU A 85 3.25 -10.38 -2.25
N VAL A 86 1.96 -10.40 -1.94
CA VAL A 86 1.14 -11.65 -1.85
C VAL A 86 1.20 -12.44 -3.16
N TRP A 87 1.35 -11.75 -4.29
CA TRP A 87 1.44 -12.32 -5.63
C TRP A 87 2.90 -12.49 -6.10
N GLY A 88 3.88 -12.22 -5.24
CA GLY A 88 5.30 -12.21 -5.61
C GLY A 88 5.67 -11.05 -6.55
N LEU A 89 4.87 -9.98 -6.56
CA LEU A 89 5.13 -8.77 -7.35
C LEU A 89 5.80 -7.70 -6.48
N GLU A 90 6.63 -6.88 -7.11
CA GLU A 90 7.38 -5.81 -6.46
C GLU A 90 7.03 -4.46 -7.11
N LEU A 91 6.79 -3.45 -6.28
CA LEU A 91 6.54 -2.08 -6.72
C LEU A 91 7.84 -1.26 -6.72
N VAL A 92 8.38 -0.98 -7.90
CA VAL A 92 9.62 -0.19 -8.05
C VAL A 92 9.27 1.24 -8.50
N PRO A 93 9.71 2.29 -7.77
CA PRO A 93 9.48 3.66 -8.20
C PRO A 93 10.17 3.95 -9.54
N TYR A 94 9.39 4.42 -10.51
CA TYR A 94 9.88 4.64 -11.88
C TYR A 94 11.02 5.66 -11.99
N SER A 95 11.17 6.58 -11.03
CA SER A 95 12.25 7.58 -10.99
C SER A 95 13.46 7.15 -10.14
N SER A 96 13.45 5.95 -9.57
CA SER A 96 14.54 5.48 -8.72
C SER A 96 15.81 5.13 -9.52
N SER A 97 16.91 4.97 -8.79
CA SER A 97 18.17 4.42 -9.31
C SER A 97 18.15 2.88 -9.41
N ASP A 98 16.99 2.23 -9.26
CA ASP A 98 16.88 0.79 -9.44
C ASP A 98 17.22 0.42 -10.90
N PRO A 99 18.04 -0.62 -11.14
CA PRO A 99 18.38 -1.05 -12.50
C PRO A 99 17.17 -1.32 -13.39
N LYS A 100 16.08 -1.90 -12.86
CA LYS A 100 14.84 -2.16 -13.60
C LYS A 100 14.18 -0.85 -14.04
N ALA A 101 14.17 0.15 -13.16
CA ALA A 101 13.61 1.47 -13.45
C ALA A 101 14.47 2.25 -14.45
N ILE A 102 15.80 2.16 -14.36
CA ILE A 102 16.73 2.74 -15.35
C ILE A 102 16.47 2.10 -16.72
N GLN A 103 16.44 0.77 -16.80
CA GLN A 103 16.20 0.04 -18.04
C GLN A 103 14.85 0.42 -18.67
N ALA A 104 13.78 0.49 -17.88
CA ALA A 104 12.45 0.87 -18.37
C ALA A 104 12.40 2.32 -18.91
N ARG A 105 13.22 3.23 -18.37
CA ARG A 105 13.34 4.62 -18.88
C ARG A 105 14.15 4.71 -20.16
N GLU A 106 15.16 3.84 -20.31
CA GLU A 106 16.10 3.87 -21.44
C GLU A 106 15.58 3.12 -22.68
N GLY A 107 14.68 2.14 -22.50
CA GLY A 107 14.09 1.38 -23.60
C GLY A 107 12.70 0.85 -23.24
N PRO A 108 11.62 1.60 -23.49
CA PRO A 108 10.25 1.22 -23.14
C PRO A 108 9.63 0.25 -24.15
N GLU A 109 10.35 -0.82 -24.52
CA GLU A 109 9.86 -1.89 -25.41
C GLU A 109 9.15 -3.01 -24.65
#